data_AF-A0AA44HY35-F1
#
_entry.id   AF-A0AA44HY35-F1
#
_cell.length_a   1.000
_cell.length_b   1.000
_cell.length_c   1.000
_cell.angle_alpha   90.00
_cell.angle_beta   90.00
_cell.angle_gamma   90.00
#
_symmetry.space_group_name_H-M   'P 1'
#
loop_
_entity.id
_entity.type
_entity.pdbx_description
1 polymer ?
#
loop_
_entity_poly.entity_id
_entity_poly.type
_entity_poly.pdbx_seq_one_letter_code
_entity_poly.pdbx_strand_id
1 'polypeptide(L)'
;MAVAPKKGLNETLDMLTSCIDGRNTLDVFTLRRVVSNANAIPDEPTKLMVLGLAYGAAGEHEAAIEFFKEAVKYRDDIVARNYLSYLSHTGKYELYRDEAVRLAKEMVSLPVYIRARNAAYADGDGELSLFFARKALSMIGDKREWEKMNRDIREKTEDLEKFINATQLNSREISELTLMVSLVGEKHGVIAVSHDYYTGSDGDAAIVCDVLCTDVDVLSEMDITAATEIAISESFSNKNVTAWYRGRDSKDLVLNT
;
A
#
# COMPACT_ATOMS: atom_id res chain seq x y z
N MET A 1 -38.07 12.40 -3.87
CA MET A 1 -36.64 12.77 -4.07
C MET A 1 -36.00 11.70 -4.92
N ALA A 2 -35.51 12.05 -6.10
CA ALA A 2 -35.04 11.09 -7.10
C ALA A 2 -33.73 10.43 -6.63
N VAL A 3 -33.81 9.16 -6.30
CA VAL A 3 -32.65 8.27 -6.12
C VAL A 3 -32.47 7.53 -7.43
N ALA A 4 -31.46 7.90 -8.22
CA ALA A 4 -30.98 7.12 -9.36
C ALA A 4 -29.50 7.45 -9.67
N PRO A 5 -28.64 6.46 -9.95
CA PRO A 5 -28.58 5.14 -9.35
C PRO A 5 -27.14 4.82 -8.88
N LYS A 6 -26.98 4.26 -7.67
CA LYS A 6 -25.69 3.72 -7.17
C LYS A 6 -24.97 2.79 -8.17
N LYS A 7 -25.72 2.18 -9.10
CA LYS A 7 -25.20 1.31 -10.16
C LYS A 7 -24.24 2.01 -11.13
N GLY A 8 -24.55 3.23 -11.59
CA GLY A 8 -23.70 3.94 -12.56
C GLY A 8 -22.39 4.46 -11.96
N LEU A 9 -22.42 4.80 -10.67
CA LEU A 9 -21.22 5.19 -9.92
C LEU A 9 -20.28 3.99 -9.75
N ASN A 10 -20.80 2.83 -9.34
CA ASN A 10 -19.99 1.63 -9.19
C ASN A 10 -19.33 1.20 -10.50
N GLU A 11 -20.07 1.20 -11.62
CA GLU A 11 -19.51 0.91 -12.94
C GLU A 11 -18.40 1.89 -13.34
N THR A 12 -18.53 3.16 -12.95
CA THR A 12 -17.49 4.18 -13.18
C THR A 12 -16.25 3.91 -12.33
N LEU A 13 -16.43 3.61 -11.04
CA LEU A 13 -15.33 3.29 -10.12
C LEU A 13 -14.58 2.03 -10.57
N ASP A 14 -15.31 0.97 -10.95
CA ASP A 14 -14.71 -0.29 -11.41
C ASP A 14 -13.86 -0.08 -12.68
N MET A 15 -14.35 0.73 -13.61
CA MET A 15 -13.61 1.11 -14.83
C MET A 15 -12.32 1.88 -14.49
N LEU A 16 -12.41 2.88 -13.62
CA LEU A 16 -11.25 3.71 -13.24
C LEU A 16 -10.20 2.90 -12.50
N THR A 17 -10.61 2.08 -11.52
CA THR A 17 -9.71 1.20 -10.78
C THR A 17 -9.06 0.17 -11.70
N SER A 18 -9.82 -0.46 -12.60
CA SER A 18 -9.25 -1.39 -13.59
C SER A 18 -8.23 -0.71 -14.53
N CYS A 19 -8.46 0.56 -14.85
CA CYS A 19 -7.54 1.35 -15.67
C CYS A 19 -6.22 1.60 -14.93
N ILE A 20 -6.30 2.03 -13.67
CA ILE A 20 -5.14 2.27 -12.78
C ILE A 20 -4.36 0.97 -12.55
N ASP A 21 -5.04 -0.10 -12.13
CA ASP A 21 -4.41 -1.38 -11.79
C ASP A 21 -3.76 -2.02 -13.03
N GLY A 22 -4.40 -1.88 -14.19
CA GLY A 22 -3.87 -2.34 -15.47
C GLY A 22 -2.81 -1.42 -16.09
N ARG A 23 -2.42 -0.32 -15.42
CA ARG A 23 -1.53 0.73 -15.94
C ARG A 23 -1.93 1.24 -17.33
N ASN A 24 -3.22 1.24 -17.61
CA ASN A 24 -3.78 1.80 -18.83
C ASN A 24 -4.02 3.29 -18.63
N THR A 25 -4.06 4.04 -19.73
CA THR A 25 -4.38 5.47 -19.68
C THR A 25 -5.75 5.72 -20.28
N LEU A 26 -6.59 6.42 -19.53
CA LEU A 26 -7.90 6.86 -19.98
C LEU A 26 -7.75 7.90 -21.10
N ASP A 27 -8.49 7.74 -22.19
CA ASP A 27 -8.48 8.73 -23.26
C ASP A 27 -9.21 10.02 -22.85
N VAL A 28 -8.85 11.13 -23.51
CA VAL A 28 -9.36 12.48 -23.20
C VAL A 28 -10.89 12.58 -23.31
N PHE A 29 -11.54 11.85 -24.22
CA PHE A 29 -12.99 11.89 -24.35
C PHE A 29 -13.67 11.17 -23.20
N THR A 30 -13.14 10.00 -22.82
CA THR A 30 -13.65 9.26 -21.66
C THR A 30 -13.42 10.03 -20.37
N LEU A 31 -12.23 10.63 -20.18
CA LEU A 31 -11.94 11.50 -19.03
C LEU A 31 -12.97 12.64 -18.92
N ARG A 32 -13.21 13.39 -20.00
CA ARG A 32 -14.19 14.49 -20.01
C ARG A 32 -15.58 14.03 -19.62
N ARG A 33 -16.01 12.86 -20.11
CA ARG A 33 -17.31 12.26 -19.74
C ARG A 33 -17.35 11.91 -18.25
N VAL A 34 -16.32 11.26 -17.72
CA VAL A 34 -16.24 10.89 -16.31
C VAL A 34 -16.23 12.13 -15.41
N VAL A 35 -15.44 13.15 -15.74
CA VAL A 35 -15.40 14.43 -15.00
C VAL A 35 -16.75 15.13 -15.01
N SER A 36 -17.43 15.17 -16.17
CA SER A 36 -18.79 15.73 -16.26
C SER A 36 -19.79 14.98 -15.37
N ASN A 37 -19.71 13.64 -15.33
CA ASN A 37 -20.57 12.83 -14.47
C ASN A 37 -20.24 13.02 -12.99
N ALA A 38 -18.95 13.10 -12.64
CA ALA A 38 -18.49 13.33 -11.28
C ALA A 38 -18.99 14.68 -10.74
N ASN A 39 -18.98 15.73 -11.57
CA ASN A 39 -19.51 17.04 -11.20
C ASN A 39 -21.02 17.06 -10.91
N ALA A 40 -21.77 16.05 -11.36
CA ALA A 40 -23.18 15.89 -11.04
C ALA A 40 -23.43 15.14 -9.72
N ILE A 41 -22.38 14.59 -9.08
CA ILE A 41 -22.48 13.91 -7.78
C ILE A 41 -22.68 14.97 -6.68
N PRO A 42 -23.79 14.93 -5.91
CA PRO A 42 -24.04 15.93 -4.86
C PRO A 42 -23.16 15.76 -3.61
N ASP A 43 -22.67 14.54 -3.37
CA ASP A 43 -21.79 14.23 -2.25
C ASP A 43 -20.35 14.64 -2.57
N GLU A 44 -19.88 15.73 -1.95
CA GLU A 44 -18.58 16.35 -2.26
C GLU A 44 -17.38 15.41 -2.02
N PRO A 45 -17.28 14.62 -0.92
CA PRO A 45 -16.21 13.65 -0.73
C PRO A 45 -16.16 12.61 -1.86
N THR A 46 -17.31 12.04 -2.22
CA THR A 46 -17.43 11.07 -3.32
C THR A 46 -17.05 11.71 -4.65
N LYS A 47 -17.53 12.93 -4.93
CA LYS A 47 -17.17 13.68 -6.15
C LYS A 47 -15.66 13.88 -6.26
N LEU A 48 -15.03 14.39 -5.21
CA LEU A 48 -13.58 14.63 -5.19
C LEU A 48 -12.79 13.33 -5.34
N MET A 49 -13.22 12.25 -4.68
CA MET A 49 -12.64 10.91 -4.85
C MET A 49 -12.72 10.41 -6.29
N VAL A 50 -13.88 10.54 -6.95
CA VAL A 50 -14.06 10.13 -8.34
C VAL A 50 -13.20 10.98 -9.28
N LEU A 51 -13.09 12.29 -9.04
CA LEU A 51 -12.19 13.15 -9.79
C LEU A 51 -10.73 12.72 -9.60
N GLY A 52 -10.32 12.41 -8.37
CA GLY A 52 -8.99 11.88 -8.07
C GLY A 52 -8.67 10.62 -8.87
N LEU A 53 -9.58 9.64 -8.85
CA LEU A 53 -9.45 8.41 -9.64
C LEU A 53 -9.45 8.69 -11.16
N ALA A 54 -10.28 9.63 -11.65
CA ALA A 54 -10.38 9.94 -13.06
C ALA A 54 -9.09 10.55 -13.62
N TYR A 55 -8.53 11.54 -12.93
CA TYR A 55 -7.23 12.13 -13.29
C TYR A 55 -6.09 11.11 -13.12
N GLY A 56 -6.15 10.28 -12.07
CA GLY A 56 -5.18 9.21 -11.87
C GLY A 56 -5.18 8.18 -13.01
N ALA A 57 -6.36 7.77 -13.45
CA ALA A 57 -6.53 6.88 -14.61
C ALA A 57 -6.08 7.52 -15.94
N ALA A 58 -6.08 8.85 -16.02
CA ALA A 58 -5.53 9.60 -17.16
C ALA A 58 -4.01 9.83 -17.06
N GLY A 59 -3.34 9.34 -16.01
CA GLY A 59 -1.91 9.55 -15.76
C GLY A 59 -1.56 10.91 -15.16
N GLU A 60 -2.55 11.73 -14.82
CA GLU A 60 -2.38 13.05 -14.20
C GLU A 60 -2.25 12.91 -12.67
N HIS A 61 -1.14 12.31 -12.22
CA HIS A 61 -0.96 11.87 -10.85
C HIS A 61 -0.98 13.01 -9.82
N GLU A 62 -0.42 14.18 -10.15
CA GLU A 62 -0.40 15.34 -9.26
C GLU A 62 -1.82 15.87 -9.03
N ALA A 63 -2.62 16.00 -10.09
CA ALA A 63 -4.02 16.41 -9.99
C ALA A 63 -4.83 15.41 -9.17
N ALA A 64 -4.63 14.11 -9.41
CA ALA A 64 -5.28 13.05 -8.66
C ALA A 64 -5.02 13.16 -7.15
N ILE A 65 -3.76 13.34 -6.76
CA ILE A 65 -3.35 13.48 -5.36
C ILE A 65 -4.01 14.70 -4.71
N GLU A 66 -4.07 15.84 -5.40
CA GLU A 66 -4.71 17.04 -4.86
C GLU A 66 -6.22 16.85 -4.65
N PHE A 67 -6.92 16.23 -5.58
CA PHE A 67 -8.34 15.88 -5.38
C PHE A 67 -8.54 14.95 -4.18
N PHE A 68 -7.69 13.93 -4.03
CA PHE A 68 -7.77 13.04 -2.87
C PHE A 68 -7.46 13.75 -1.56
N LYS A 69 -6.46 14.63 -1.51
CA LYS A 69 -6.13 15.43 -0.32
C LYS A 69 -7.29 16.31 0.11
N GLU A 70 -8.00 16.93 -0.84
CA GLU A 70 -9.24 17.65 -0.52
C GLU A 70 -10.34 16.70 -0.02
N ALA A 71 -10.51 15.54 -0.66
CA ALA A 71 -11.53 14.56 -0.30
C ALA A 71 -11.34 14.00 1.14
N VAL A 72 -10.10 13.69 1.55
CA VAL A 72 -9.84 13.11 2.89
C VAL A 72 -10.04 14.10 4.04
N LYS A 73 -10.13 15.42 3.78
CA LYS A 73 -10.48 16.41 4.81
C LYS A 73 -11.86 16.17 5.41
N TYR A 74 -12.75 15.52 4.67
CA TYR A 74 -14.08 15.12 5.13
C TYR A 74 -14.07 13.90 6.06
N ARG A 75 -12.91 13.26 6.27
CA ARG A 75 -12.70 12.09 7.14
C ARG A 75 -13.64 10.92 6.82
N ASP A 76 -13.96 10.77 5.54
CA ASP A 76 -14.72 9.62 5.04
C ASP A 76 -13.79 8.40 4.88
N ASP A 77 -14.20 7.27 5.44
CA ASP A 77 -13.44 6.02 5.43
C ASP A 77 -13.23 5.47 4.01
N ILE A 78 -14.27 5.52 3.17
CA ILE A 78 -14.21 5.01 1.81
C ILE A 78 -13.23 5.84 0.99
N VAL A 79 -13.28 7.16 1.13
CA VAL A 79 -12.34 8.08 0.48
C VAL A 79 -10.91 7.81 0.92
N ALA A 80 -10.66 7.69 2.23
CA ALA A 80 -9.33 7.43 2.77
C ALA A 80 -8.75 6.10 2.25
N ARG A 81 -9.56 5.04 2.21
CA ARG A 81 -9.15 3.74 1.66
C ARG A 81 -8.83 3.82 0.17
N ASN A 82 -9.65 4.52 -0.62
CA ASN A 82 -9.41 4.69 -2.05
C ASN A 82 -8.15 5.51 -2.32
N TYR A 83 -7.91 6.58 -1.55
CA TYR A 83 -6.68 7.36 -1.68
C TYR A 83 -5.43 6.51 -1.39
N LEU A 84 -5.43 5.79 -0.26
CA LEU A 84 -4.31 4.92 0.09
C LEU A 84 -4.11 3.79 -0.92
N SER A 85 -5.19 3.24 -1.50
CA SER A 85 -5.08 2.22 -2.55
C SER A 85 -4.47 2.82 -3.82
N TYR A 86 -4.93 4.01 -4.21
CA TYR A 86 -4.40 4.73 -5.36
C TYR A 86 -2.88 4.97 -5.23
N LEU A 87 -2.42 5.47 -4.08
CA LEU A 87 -0.99 5.70 -3.83
C LEU A 87 -0.18 4.40 -3.95
N SER A 88 -0.68 3.31 -3.38
CA SER A 88 -0.05 1.98 -3.45
C SER A 88 0.05 1.47 -4.89
N HIS A 89 -1.05 1.50 -5.66
CA HIS A 89 -1.07 0.98 -7.03
C HIS A 89 -0.32 1.87 -8.05
N THR A 90 -0.08 3.15 -7.71
CA THR A 90 0.67 4.07 -8.56
C THR A 90 2.13 4.28 -8.13
N GLY A 91 2.64 3.41 -7.24
CA GLY A 91 4.05 3.42 -6.82
C GLY A 91 4.45 4.61 -5.94
N LYS A 92 3.48 5.36 -5.39
CA LYS A 92 3.75 6.51 -4.52
C LYS A 92 4.01 6.06 -3.08
N TYR A 93 4.98 5.16 -2.89
CA TYR A 93 5.18 4.43 -1.64
C TYR A 93 5.55 5.32 -0.45
N GLU A 94 6.42 6.31 -0.64
CA GLU A 94 6.76 7.27 0.43
C GLU A 94 5.52 8.02 0.91
N LEU A 95 4.76 8.60 -0.05
CA LEU A 95 3.53 9.32 0.27
C LEU A 95 2.46 8.40 0.87
N TYR A 96 2.35 7.16 0.41
CA TYR A 96 1.46 6.15 0.99
C TYR A 96 1.73 5.94 2.48
N ARG A 97 3.01 5.79 2.87
CA ARG A 97 3.41 5.57 4.27
C ARG A 97 3.02 6.76 5.14
N ASP A 98 3.38 7.97 4.71
CA ASP A 98 3.08 9.21 5.41
C ASP A 98 1.56 9.41 5.59
N GLU A 99 0.81 9.23 4.50
CA GLU A 99 -0.64 9.42 4.50
C GLU A 99 -1.36 8.34 5.30
N ALA A 100 -0.91 7.07 5.27
CA ALA A 100 -1.51 6.02 6.07
C ALA A 100 -1.41 6.34 7.57
N VAL A 101 -0.23 6.74 8.03
CA VAL A 101 0.01 7.13 9.43
C VAL A 101 -0.76 8.40 9.79
N ARG A 102 -0.75 9.42 8.93
CA ARG A 102 -1.46 10.68 9.16
C ARG A 102 -2.97 10.45 9.28
N LEU A 103 -3.57 9.76 8.31
CA LEU A 103 -5.01 9.47 8.30
C LEU A 103 -5.39 8.66 9.53
N ALA A 104 -4.63 7.62 9.89
CA ALA A 104 -4.87 6.84 11.11
C ALA A 104 -4.73 7.63 12.42
N LYS A 105 -4.06 8.79 12.41
CA LYS A 105 -4.06 9.71 13.58
C LYS A 105 -5.31 10.58 13.61
N GLU A 106 -5.91 10.88 12.47
CA GLU A 106 -7.03 11.81 12.31
C GLU A 106 -8.41 11.16 12.32
N MET A 107 -8.51 9.85 12.03
CA MET A 107 -9.78 9.13 11.93
C MET A 107 -9.79 7.80 12.71
N VAL A 108 -10.99 7.39 13.11
CA VAL A 108 -11.24 6.09 13.74
C VAL A 108 -11.80 5.14 12.69
N SER A 109 -10.93 4.34 12.09
CA SER A 109 -11.29 3.36 11.06
C SER A 109 -10.42 2.13 11.18
N LEU A 110 -11.05 0.95 11.24
CA LEU A 110 -10.33 -0.33 11.30
C LEU A 110 -9.46 -0.55 10.06
N PRO A 111 -9.97 -0.42 8.81
CA PRO A 111 -9.12 -0.53 7.61
C PRO A 111 -7.94 0.44 7.59
N VAL A 112 -8.14 1.69 8.04
CA VAL A 112 -7.08 2.71 8.03
C VAL A 112 -6.03 2.41 9.12
N TYR A 113 -6.44 1.92 10.29
CA TYR A 113 -5.48 1.43 11.31
C TYR A 113 -4.66 0.24 10.81
N ILE A 114 -5.27 -0.70 10.08
CA ILE A 114 -4.56 -1.85 9.50
C ILE A 114 -3.52 -1.37 8.49
N ARG A 115 -3.86 -0.40 7.61
CA ARG A 115 -2.91 0.15 6.64
C ARG A 115 -1.75 0.89 7.30
N ALA A 116 -2.03 1.70 8.32
CA ALA A 116 -0.99 2.41 9.07
C ALA A 116 -0.07 1.46 9.84
N ARG A 117 -0.63 0.40 10.44
CA ARG A 117 0.16 -0.70 11.04
C ARG A 117 1.10 -1.32 10.01
N ASN A 118 0.58 -1.69 8.83
CA ASN A 118 1.38 -2.36 7.81
C ASN A 118 2.46 -1.44 7.22
N ALA A 119 2.16 -0.15 7.02
CA ALA A 119 3.13 0.85 6.59
C ALA A 119 4.26 1.00 7.62
N ALA A 120 3.92 1.21 8.90
CA ALA A 120 4.91 1.32 9.98
C ALA A 120 5.74 0.03 10.14
N TYR A 121 5.11 -1.14 9.97
CA TYR A 121 5.82 -2.41 9.98
C TYR A 121 6.86 -2.49 8.84
N ALA A 122 6.48 -2.10 7.62
CA ALA A 122 7.39 -2.05 6.47
C ALA A 122 8.51 -1.00 6.63
N ASP A 123 8.30 0.05 7.43
CA ASP A 123 9.36 0.99 7.80
C ASP A 123 10.26 0.50 8.94
N GLY A 124 10.02 -0.70 9.47
CA GLY A 124 10.75 -1.21 10.63
C GLY A 124 10.45 -0.44 11.92
N ASP A 125 9.36 0.35 11.96
CA ASP A 125 8.88 1.03 13.15
C ASP A 125 7.90 0.12 13.90
N GLY A 126 8.48 -0.80 14.69
CA GLY A 126 7.73 -1.78 15.47
C GLY A 126 6.83 -1.14 16.54
N GLU A 127 7.24 -0.03 17.14
CA GLU A 127 6.46 0.67 18.16
C GLU A 127 5.21 1.31 17.55
N LEU A 128 5.35 2.04 16.44
CA LEU A 128 4.23 2.66 15.74
C LEU A 128 3.31 1.62 15.11
N SER A 129 3.87 0.53 14.57
CA SER A 129 3.10 -0.61 14.08
C SER A 129 2.24 -1.20 15.20
N LEU A 130 2.83 -1.47 16.38
CA LEU A 130 2.10 -2.01 17.52
C LEU A 130 1.05 -1.04 18.07
N PHE A 131 1.32 0.27 18.03
CA PHE A 131 0.34 1.29 18.41
C PHE A 131 -0.94 1.21 17.57
N PHE A 132 -0.82 1.19 16.24
CA PHE A 132 -1.98 1.06 15.36
C PHE A 132 -2.62 -0.33 15.41
N ALA A 133 -1.81 -1.37 15.61
CA ALA A 133 -2.31 -2.73 15.81
C ALA A 133 -3.24 -2.83 17.03
N ARG A 134 -2.88 -2.20 18.16
CA ARG A 134 -3.74 -2.14 19.36
C ARG A 134 -5.04 -1.40 19.12
N LYS A 135 -5.00 -0.29 18.37
CA LYS A 135 -6.21 0.44 17.98
C LYS A 135 -7.13 -0.42 17.10
N ALA A 136 -6.58 -1.11 16.11
CA ALA A 136 -7.34 -2.04 15.27
C ALA A 136 -7.97 -3.18 16.09
N LEU A 137 -7.19 -3.85 16.95
CA LEU A 137 -7.70 -4.91 17.84
C LEU A 137 -8.84 -4.43 18.74
N SER A 138 -8.81 -3.18 19.21
CA SER A 138 -9.88 -2.62 20.05
C SER A 138 -11.24 -2.48 19.34
N MET A 139 -11.24 -2.50 18.00
CA MET A 139 -12.45 -2.39 17.18
C MET A 139 -13.01 -3.76 16.77
N ILE A 140 -12.27 -4.84 16.97
CA ILE A 140 -12.69 -6.19 16.59
C ILE A 140 -13.47 -6.81 17.74
N GLY A 141 -14.78 -6.97 17.53
CA GLY A 141 -15.67 -7.63 18.48
C GLY A 141 -15.69 -9.16 18.36
N ASP A 142 -15.39 -9.70 17.17
CA ASP A 142 -15.36 -11.14 16.96
C ASP A 142 -14.08 -11.75 17.53
N LYS A 143 -14.24 -12.72 18.43
CA LYS A 143 -13.11 -13.34 19.14
C LYS A 143 -12.17 -14.09 18.19
N ARG A 144 -12.69 -14.75 17.16
CA ARG A 144 -11.87 -15.54 16.23
C ARG A 144 -11.05 -14.62 15.33
N GLU A 145 -11.64 -13.55 14.83
CA GLU A 145 -10.94 -12.51 14.06
C GLU A 145 -9.88 -11.81 14.92
N TRP A 146 -10.22 -11.50 16.17
CA TRP A 146 -9.29 -10.91 17.13
C TRP A 146 -8.10 -11.83 17.39
N GLU A 147 -8.33 -13.12 17.64
CA GLU A 147 -7.27 -14.11 17.89
C GLU A 147 -6.38 -14.31 16.66
N LYS A 148 -6.96 -14.30 15.46
CA LYS A 148 -6.22 -14.36 14.19
C LYS A 148 -5.30 -13.14 14.06
N MET A 149 -5.84 -11.93 14.22
CA MET A 149 -5.06 -10.70 14.09
C MET A 149 -4.00 -10.58 15.20
N ASN A 150 -4.32 -10.93 16.45
CA ASN A 150 -3.38 -10.85 17.56
C ASN A 150 -2.22 -11.85 17.40
N ARG A 151 -2.46 -13.02 16.80
CA ARG A 151 -1.40 -13.97 16.46
C ARG A 151 -0.46 -13.39 15.38
N ASP A 152 -1.04 -12.90 14.30
CA ASP A 152 -0.30 -12.25 13.20
C ASP A 152 0.55 -11.07 13.72
N ILE A 153 0.01 -10.23 14.61
CA ILE A 153 0.77 -9.13 15.25
C ILE A 153 1.98 -9.66 16.01
N ARG A 154 1.83 -10.72 16.81
CA ARG A 154 2.95 -11.30 17.57
C ARG A 154 4.01 -11.86 16.65
N GLU A 155 3.62 -12.68 15.68
CA GLU A 155 4.55 -13.27 14.69
C GLU A 155 5.34 -12.17 13.97
N LYS A 156 4.65 -11.16 13.44
CA LYS A 156 5.30 -10.03 12.76
C LYS A 156 6.25 -9.26 13.67
N THR A 157 5.88 -9.03 14.92
CA THR A 157 6.72 -8.31 15.90
C THR A 157 7.99 -9.09 16.18
N GLU A 158 7.88 -10.40 16.43
CA GLU A 158 9.02 -11.28 16.63
C GLU A 158 9.94 -11.35 15.40
N ASP A 159 9.37 -11.39 14.19
CA ASP A 159 10.14 -11.44 12.95
C ASP A 159 10.93 -10.13 12.71
N LEU A 160 10.32 -8.97 12.97
CA LEU A 160 11.01 -7.68 12.87
C LEU A 160 12.12 -7.56 13.93
N GLU A 161 11.86 -7.99 15.18
CA GLU A 161 12.88 -7.98 16.24
C GLU A 161 14.07 -8.88 15.88
N LYS A 162 13.83 -10.08 15.37
CA LYS A 162 14.90 -10.98 14.89
C LYS A 162 15.69 -10.34 13.75
N PHE A 163 15.00 -9.72 12.81
CA PHE A 163 15.63 -9.06 11.67
C PHE A 163 16.50 -7.88 12.10
N ILE A 164 16.01 -7.00 12.99
CA ILE A 164 16.79 -5.90 13.56
C ILE A 164 18.02 -6.44 14.29
N ASN A 165 17.86 -7.49 15.10
CA ASN A 165 18.97 -8.11 15.83
C ASN A 165 20.02 -8.75 14.91
N ALA A 166 19.62 -9.37 13.79
CA ALA A 166 20.54 -9.98 12.85
C ALA A 166 21.28 -8.93 12.00
N THR A 167 20.57 -7.91 11.54
CA THR A 167 21.09 -6.92 10.58
C THR A 167 21.74 -5.70 11.24
N GLN A 168 21.41 -5.43 12.50
CA GLN A 168 21.77 -4.21 13.22
C GLN A 168 21.33 -2.93 12.49
N LEU A 169 20.24 -3.01 11.70
CA LEU A 169 19.64 -1.86 11.04
C LEU A 169 18.65 -1.18 11.98
N ASN A 170 18.68 0.15 12.01
CA ASN A 170 17.65 0.93 12.66
C ASN A 170 16.46 1.19 11.71
N SER A 171 15.32 1.66 12.23
CA SER A 171 14.11 1.87 11.44
C SER A 171 14.30 2.79 10.22
N ARG A 172 15.16 3.80 10.29
CA ARG A 172 15.46 4.64 9.12
C ARG A 172 16.16 3.83 8.02
N GLU A 173 17.18 3.06 8.38
CA GLU A 173 17.89 2.20 7.42
C GLU A 173 16.95 1.12 6.83
N ILE A 174 16.03 0.58 7.63
CA ILE A 174 15.02 -0.38 7.16
C ILE A 174 14.03 0.28 6.19
N SER A 175 13.57 1.49 6.50
CA SER A 175 12.67 2.26 5.63
C SER A 175 13.33 2.59 4.28
N GLU A 176 14.61 2.98 4.29
CA GLU A 176 15.42 3.19 3.08
C GLU A 176 15.56 1.89 2.27
N LEU A 177 15.80 0.76 2.95
CA LEU A 177 15.90 -0.56 2.31
C LEU A 177 14.56 -1.01 1.70
N THR A 178 13.43 -0.89 2.40
CA THR A 178 12.12 -1.26 1.82
C THR A 178 11.70 -0.35 0.68
N LEU A 179 12.09 0.93 0.70
CA LEU A 179 11.87 1.82 -0.42
C LEU A 179 12.66 1.36 -1.65
N MET A 180 13.96 1.04 -1.48
CA MET A 180 14.79 0.49 -2.56
C MET A 180 14.16 -0.77 -3.18
N VAL A 181 13.68 -1.70 -2.34
CA VAL A 181 12.97 -2.92 -2.79
C VAL A 181 11.68 -2.57 -3.54
N SER A 182 10.88 -1.63 -3.03
CA SER A 182 9.63 -1.22 -3.70
C SER A 182 9.89 -0.57 -5.08
N LEU A 183 10.96 0.21 -5.21
CA LEU A 183 11.37 0.87 -6.46
C LEU A 183 11.87 -0.13 -7.51
N VAL A 184 12.50 -1.23 -7.10
CA VAL A 184 12.85 -2.32 -8.03
C VAL A 184 11.58 -2.95 -8.62
N GLY A 185 10.54 -3.17 -7.82
CA GLY A 185 9.22 -3.59 -8.33
C GLY A 185 8.64 -2.60 -9.34
N GLU A 186 8.67 -1.31 -9.02
CA GLU A 186 8.17 -0.26 -9.92
C GLU A 186 8.91 -0.24 -11.27
N LYS A 187 10.24 -0.38 -11.27
CA LYS A 187 11.08 -0.45 -12.48
C LYS A 187 10.69 -1.60 -13.42
N HIS A 188 10.17 -2.68 -12.86
CA HIS A 188 9.69 -3.84 -13.63
C HIS A 188 8.18 -3.78 -13.92
N GLY A 189 7.51 -2.66 -13.61
CA GLY A 189 6.06 -2.51 -13.80
C GLY A 189 5.21 -3.33 -12.82
N VAL A 190 5.82 -3.85 -11.76
CA VAL A 190 5.20 -4.72 -10.77
C VAL A 190 4.79 -3.91 -9.54
N ILE A 191 3.64 -4.25 -8.95
CA ILE A 191 3.11 -3.56 -7.77
C ILE A 191 3.53 -4.32 -6.51
N ALA A 192 4.20 -3.63 -5.58
CA ALA A 192 4.47 -4.12 -4.24
C ALA A 192 3.23 -4.01 -3.36
N VAL A 193 2.96 -5.06 -2.59
CA VAL A 193 1.75 -5.21 -1.76
C VAL A 193 2.09 -5.13 -0.28
N SER A 194 3.07 -5.92 0.15
CA SER A 194 3.46 -6.01 1.56
C SER A 194 4.92 -6.39 1.69
N HIS A 195 5.48 -6.09 2.86
CA HIS A 195 6.85 -6.45 3.24
C HIS A 195 6.79 -7.34 4.48
N ASP A 196 7.53 -8.44 4.44
CA ASP A 196 7.80 -9.32 5.57
C ASP A 196 9.31 -9.35 5.84
N TYR A 197 9.69 -9.73 7.05
CA TYR A 197 11.09 -9.91 7.40
C TYR A 197 11.41 -11.39 7.58
N TYR A 198 12.54 -11.81 7.04
CA TYR A 198 13.08 -13.14 7.22
C TYR A 198 14.41 -13.07 7.98
N THR A 199 14.63 -14.03 8.87
CA THR A 199 15.93 -14.25 9.52
C THR A 199 16.20 -15.74 9.63
N GLY A 200 17.29 -16.20 9.02
CA GLY A 200 17.77 -17.58 9.07
C GLY A 200 18.55 -17.88 10.35
N SER A 201 18.79 -19.17 10.61
CA SER A 201 19.58 -19.62 11.77
C SER A 201 21.03 -19.13 11.73
N ASP A 202 21.55 -18.91 10.53
CA ASP A 202 22.96 -18.62 10.29
C ASP A 202 23.24 -17.12 10.26
N GLY A 203 22.23 -16.30 10.56
CA GLY A 203 22.30 -14.84 10.59
C GLY A 203 21.90 -14.17 9.28
N ASP A 204 21.59 -14.94 8.24
CA ASP A 204 21.05 -14.42 6.98
C ASP A 204 19.73 -13.69 7.22
N ALA A 205 19.59 -12.51 6.64
CA ALA A 205 18.39 -11.71 6.81
C ALA A 205 17.94 -11.13 5.48
N ALA A 206 16.62 -11.05 5.30
CA ALA A 206 16.07 -10.48 4.08
C ALA A 206 14.72 -9.80 4.29
N ILE A 207 14.48 -8.83 3.43
CA ILE A 207 13.14 -8.30 3.20
C ILE A 207 12.45 -9.16 2.14
N VAL A 208 11.26 -9.65 2.46
CA VAL A 208 10.42 -10.41 1.53
C VAL A 208 9.30 -9.51 1.07
N CYS A 209 9.34 -9.09 -0.20
CA CYS A 209 8.32 -8.22 -0.77
C CYS A 209 7.28 -9.06 -1.53
N ASP A 210 6.03 -9.05 -1.05
CA ASP A 210 4.91 -9.61 -1.80
C ASP A 210 4.56 -8.69 -2.97
N VAL A 211 4.43 -9.28 -4.16
CA VAL A 211 4.16 -8.53 -5.39
C VAL A 211 3.05 -9.16 -6.21
N LEU A 212 2.32 -8.32 -6.95
CA LEU A 212 1.34 -8.77 -7.95
C LEU A 212 2.04 -9.16 -9.25
N CYS A 213 2.74 -10.30 -9.19
CA CYS A 213 3.39 -10.92 -10.33
C CYS A 213 3.46 -12.42 -10.10
N THR A 214 3.14 -13.22 -11.12
CA THR A 214 3.29 -14.68 -11.10
C THR A 214 4.30 -15.18 -12.15
N ASP A 215 4.89 -14.26 -12.91
CA ASP A 215 5.93 -14.56 -13.89
C ASP A 215 7.26 -14.78 -13.16
N VAL A 216 7.74 -16.03 -13.21
CA VAL A 216 8.95 -16.46 -12.49
C VAL A 216 10.21 -15.81 -13.05
N ASP A 217 10.24 -15.49 -14.35
CA ASP A 217 11.39 -14.84 -14.97
C ASP A 217 11.50 -13.39 -14.50
N VAL A 218 10.36 -12.68 -14.45
CA VAL A 218 10.28 -11.31 -13.90
C VAL A 218 10.67 -11.30 -12.42
N LEU A 219 10.15 -12.23 -11.61
CA LEU A 219 10.50 -12.34 -10.19
C LEU A 219 12.01 -12.59 -9.98
N SER A 220 12.60 -13.48 -10.78
CA SER A 220 14.02 -13.80 -10.70
C SER A 220 14.90 -12.62 -11.10
N GLU A 221 14.51 -11.86 -12.12
CA GLU A 221 15.20 -10.63 -12.53
C GLU A 221 15.11 -9.55 -11.43
N MET A 222 13.95 -9.42 -10.79
CA MET A 222 13.77 -8.52 -9.66
C MET A 222 14.64 -8.91 -8.45
N ASP A 223 14.74 -10.19 -8.12
CA ASP A 223 15.62 -10.69 -7.05
C ASP A 223 17.09 -10.33 -7.31
N ILE A 224 17.57 -10.57 -8.54
CA ILE A 224 18.95 -10.24 -8.95
C ILE A 224 19.17 -8.72 -8.90
N THR A 225 18.19 -7.94 -9.36
CA THR A 225 18.27 -6.48 -9.35
C THR A 225 18.33 -5.96 -7.92
N ALA A 226 17.44 -6.41 -7.04
CA ALA A 226 17.43 -5.98 -5.63
C ALA A 226 18.74 -6.35 -4.92
N ALA A 227 19.24 -7.57 -5.09
CA ALA A 227 20.52 -7.98 -4.52
C ALA A 227 21.68 -7.11 -5.03
N THR A 228 21.66 -6.74 -6.32
CA THR A 228 22.68 -5.87 -6.91
C THR A 228 22.62 -4.46 -6.35
N GLU A 229 21.44 -3.83 -6.32
CA GLU A 229 21.23 -2.47 -5.79
C GLU A 229 21.62 -2.39 -4.30
N ILE A 230 21.29 -3.42 -3.51
CA ILE A 230 21.69 -3.51 -2.10
C ILE A 230 23.22 -3.64 -1.98
N ALA A 231 23.86 -4.49 -2.78
CA ALA A 231 25.30 -4.74 -2.71
C ALA A 231 26.15 -3.52 -3.10
N ILE A 232 25.69 -2.69 -4.05
CA ILE A 232 26.40 -1.48 -4.47
C ILE A 232 26.08 -0.25 -3.59
N SER A 233 25.05 -0.33 -2.74
CA SER A 233 24.69 0.74 -1.82
C SER A 233 25.71 0.88 -0.69
N GLU A 234 26.29 2.06 -0.53
CA GLU A 234 27.22 2.34 0.59
C GLU A 234 26.57 2.12 1.96
N SER A 235 25.25 2.27 2.07
CA SER A 235 24.50 2.06 3.32
C SER A 235 24.39 0.58 3.70
N PHE A 236 24.42 -0.33 2.72
CA PHE A 236 24.11 -1.75 2.93
C PHE A 236 25.21 -2.72 2.50
N SER A 237 26.25 -2.28 1.80
CA SER A 237 27.31 -3.14 1.25
C SER A 237 28.07 -3.97 2.30
N ASN A 238 28.08 -3.52 3.56
CA ASN A 238 28.73 -4.20 4.69
C ASN A 238 27.72 -4.82 5.67
N LYS A 239 26.43 -4.86 5.31
CA LYS A 239 25.36 -5.41 6.15
C LYS A 239 25.00 -6.80 5.63
N ASN A 240 24.69 -7.73 6.55
CA ASN A 240 24.22 -9.06 6.17
C ASN A 240 22.72 -9.03 5.85
N VAL A 241 22.36 -8.38 4.75
CA VAL A 241 20.96 -8.20 4.36
C VAL A 241 20.79 -8.32 2.85
N THR A 242 19.68 -8.91 2.43
CA THR A 242 19.24 -8.95 1.03
C THR A 242 17.74 -8.72 0.93
N ALA A 243 17.17 -8.88 -0.26
CA ALA A 243 15.73 -8.91 -0.46
C ALA A 243 15.35 -9.91 -1.55
N TRP A 244 14.12 -10.42 -1.49
CA TRP A 244 13.53 -11.19 -2.57
C TRP A 244 12.03 -10.96 -2.67
N TYR A 245 11.46 -11.40 -3.79
CA TYR A 245 10.06 -11.20 -4.12
C TYR A 245 9.25 -12.48 -4.03
N ARG A 246 8.04 -12.37 -3.50
CA ARG A 246 7.07 -13.47 -3.44
C ARG A 246 5.86 -13.09 -4.29
N GLY A 247 5.67 -13.82 -5.39
CA GLY A 247 4.55 -13.62 -6.30
C GLY A 247 3.19 -13.95 -5.68
N ARG A 248 2.18 -13.14 -5.97
CA ARG A 248 0.78 -13.30 -5.56
C ARG A 248 -0.15 -13.12 -6.76
N ASP A 249 -1.24 -13.88 -6.80
CA ASP A 249 -2.34 -13.61 -7.73
C ASP A 249 -3.16 -12.41 -7.19
N SER A 250 -3.69 -11.57 -8.08
CA SER A 250 -4.55 -10.45 -7.66
C SER A 250 -5.81 -10.93 -6.91
N LYS A 251 -6.24 -12.17 -7.14
CA LYS A 251 -7.34 -12.82 -6.41
C LYS A 251 -7.00 -13.18 -4.97
N ASP A 252 -5.72 -13.33 -4.64
CA ASP A 252 -5.26 -13.68 -3.29
C ASP A 252 -5.31 -12.46 -2.33
N LEU A 253 -5.42 -11.24 -2.86
CA LEU A 253 -5.47 -10.00 -2.09
C LEU A 253 -6.83 -9.72 -1.43
N VAL A 254 -7.89 -10.40 -1.85
CA VAL A 254 -9.27 -10.13 -1.43
C VAL A 254 -9.51 -10.37 0.07
N LEU A 255 -8.54 -10.92 0.80
CA LEU A 255 -8.69 -11.30 2.20
C LEU A 255 -8.13 -10.30 3.23
N ASN A 256 -7.45 -9.21 2.83
CA ASN A 256 -6.77 -8.30 3.79
C ASN A 256 -6.92 -6.78 3.52
N THR A 257 -7.87 -6.30 2.70
CA THR A 257 -8.13 -4.86 2.42
C THR A 257 -9.34 -4.25 3.10
#